data_AF-D6SPN0-F1
#
_entry.id   AF-D6SPN0-F1
#
_cell.length_a   1.000
_cell.length_b   1.000
_cell.length_c   1.000
_cell.angle_alpha   90.00
_cell.angle_beta   90.00
_cell.angle_gamma   90.00
#
_symmetry.space_group_name_H-M   'P 1'
#
loop_
_entity.id
_entity.type
_entity.pdbx_description
1 polymer ?
#
loop_
_entity_poly.entity_id
_entity_poly.type
_entity_poly.pdbx_seq_one_letter_code
_entity_poly.pdbx_strand_id
1 'polypeptide(L)'
;MRIYESEAEVLIWPYHGMKSPGHAALKIRTNKDGEVYQTYVSWWPAGGEGKNTPFSYRPAEAQPGYYKDKFLEMSASTRNRLNDGEINRDPRRFQKVSQNPNTALEFVTSANKKFNLPGLFSRVGRTRKSGAGIDGFDNVAGRSSLADGEYTYWGLNLPGMVKWWMDFSDTPKGYSFVSTKYNCAAVVAQCLLEGCADAYIDIKQPKMYYTPNDISALADKLVNRLDDLNIESRRLINNSRQSLDRPGIWTSEEFYKASYAGRFARRKGQVASIDDLLKEYHKAGPWDENNFPQKFKALGRMMRNVLDHRQKKAGSDRGGAVETLGLQILAELSSEELLIAQNNNAGGSLAALLSLCEEGNNRTLDQSFKKAKKF
;
A
#
# COMPACT_ATOMS: atom_id res chain seq x y z
N MET A 1 -15.09 -4.90 -5.81
CA MET A 1 -13.75 -4.80 -5.21
C MET A 1 -12.77 -5.47 -6.15
N ARG A 2 -11.87 -4.71 -6.80
CA ARG A 2 -10.79 -5.31 -7.61
C ARG A 2 -9.86 -6.07 -6.67
N ILE A 3 -9.40 -7.23 -7.11
CA ILE A 3 -8.38 -8.00 -6.43
C ILE A 3 -7.17 -7.96 -7.34
N TYR A 4 -6.03 -7.56 -6.81
CA TYR A 4 -4.77 -7.62 -7.52
C TYR A 4 -4.04 -8.90 -7.10
N GLU A 5 -3.25 -9.45 -8.01
CA GLU A 5 -2.35 -10.57 -7.72
C GLU A 5 -1.42 -10.25 -6.54
N SER A 6 -0.93 -9.02 -6.49
CA SER A 6 -0.16 -8.44 -5.40
C SER A 6 -0.78 -7.11 -4.98
N GLU A 7 -1.14 -6.96 -3.70
CA GLU A 7 -1.75 -5.74 -3.17
C GLU A 7 -1.49 -5.51 -1.68
N ALA A 8 -1.70 -4.26 -1.26
CA ALA A 8 -1.95 -3.90 0.11
C ALA A 8 -3.44 -3.51 0.29
N GLU A 9 -4.14 -4.18 1.20
CA GLU A 9 -5.49 -3.85 1.63
C GLU A 9 -5.43 -3.02 2.92
N VAL A 10 -5.83 -1.75 2.85
CA VAL A 10 -5.94 -0.86 4.03
C VAL A 10 -7.27 -1.12 4.71
N LEU A 11 -7.23 -1.39 6.01
CA LEU A 11 -8.37 -1.76 6.82
C LEU A 11 -8.63 -0.68 7.87
N ILE A 12 -9.82 -0.09 7.85
CA ILE A 12 -10.15 1.05 8.71
C ILE A 12 -11.36 0.75 9.60
N TRP A 13 -11.15 1.01 10.89
CA TRP A 13 -12.19 1.20 11.89
C TRP A 13 -12.19 2.68 12.31
N PRO A 14 -13.23 3.45 11.97
CA PRO A 14 -13.20 4.91 12.09
C PRO A 14 -12.98 5.42 13.51
N TYR A 15 -12.30 6.56 13.58
CA TYR A 15 -12.14 7.32 14.81
C TYR A 15 -13.42 8.12 15.10
N HIS A 16 -13.95 8.00 16.32
CA HIS A 16 -15.12 8.74 16.82
C HIS A 16 -14.83 9.51 18.11
N GLY A 17 -13.56 9.78 18.41
CA GLY A 17 -13.12 10.47 19.63
C GLY A 17 -12.30 9.57 20.57
N MET A 18 -11.74 10.14 21.64
CA MET A 18 -10.82 9.41 22.54
C MET A 18 -11.47 8.22 23.27
N LYS A 19 -12.81 8.19 23.39
CA LYS A 19 -13.57 7.05 23.93
C LYS A 19 -13.81 5.93 22.90
N SER A 20 -13.57 6.22 21.62
CA SER A 20 -13.70 5.30 20.49
C SER A 20 -12.56 5.59 19.49
N PRO A 21 -11.31 5.24 19.85
CA PRO A 21 -10.09 5.61 19.13
C PRO A 21 -10.00 5.04 17.70
N GLY A 22 -10.84 4.05 17.37
CA GLY A 22 -10.77 3.34 16.10
C GLY A 22 -9.45 2.58 15.96
N HIS A 23 -9.21 2.05 14.76
CA HIS A 23 -8.01 1.31 14.42
C HIS A 23 -7.72 1.35 12.92
N ALA A 24 -6.46 1.18 12.56
CA ALA A 24 -6.02 1.08 11.19
C ALA A 24 -4.98 -0.03 11.07
N ALA A 25 -5.12 -0.87 10.05
CA ALA A 25 -4.19 -1.95 9.76
C ALA A 25 -3.98 -2.09 8.25
N LEU A 26 -2.95 -2.84 7.85
CA LEU A 26 -2.75 -3.28 6.46
C LEU A 26 -2.70 -4.79 6.39
N LYS A 27 -3.26 -5.33 5.33
CA LYS A 27 -3.00 -6.70 4.88
C LYS A 27 -2.25 -6.64 3.56
N ILE A 28 -1.01 -7.10 3.54
CA ILE A 28 -0.20 -7.20 2.32
C ILE A 28 -0.30 -8.63 1.83
N ARG A 29 -0.64 -8.83 0.56
CA ARG A 29 -0.73 -10.17 -0.05
C ARG A 29 -0.11 -10.21 -1.43
N THR A 30 0.44 -11.36 -1.77
CA THR A 30 0.87 -11.69 -3.13
C THR A 30 0.50 -13.13 -3.44
N ASN A 31 0.02 -13.38 -4.65
CA ASN A 31 -0.21 -14.71 -5.19
C ASN A 31 0.90 -15.00 -6.19
N LYS A 32 1.68 -16.04 -5.94
CA LYS A 32 2.74 -16.50 -6.84
C LYS A 32 2.57 -18.00 -7.04
N ASP A 33 2.46 -18.42 -8.29
CA ASP A 33 2.34 -19.84 -8.68
C ASP A 33 1.17 -20.59 -8.00
N GLY A 34 0.11 -19.87 -7.62
CA GLY A 34 -1.06 -20.42 -6.94
C GLY A 34 -0.96 -20.43 -5.42
N GLU A 35 0.20 -20.10 -4.85
CA GLU A 35 0.40 -19.93 -3.41
C GLU A 35 0.14 -18.48 -2.99
N VAL A 36 -0.52 -18.31 -1.84
CA VAL A 36 -0.85 -16.99 -1.29
C VAL A 36 0.05 -16.69 -0.10
N TYR A 37 0.92 -15.70 -0.28
CA TYR A 37 1.76 -15.15 0.79
C TYR A 37 1.08 -13.90 1.34
N GLN A 38 1.04 -13.78 2.66
CA GLN A 38 0.41 -12.63 3.30
C GLN A 38 1.14 -12.21 4.58
N THR A 39 1.20 -10.91 4.80
CA THR A 39 1.68 -10.28 6.03
C THR A 39 0.60 -9.33 6.54
N TYR A 40 0.44 -9.29 7.87
CA TYR A 40 -0.51 -8.42 8.53
C TYR A 40 0.24 -7.36 9.34
N VAL A 41 0.01 -6.09 9.02
CA VAL A 41 0.61 -4.93 9.67
C VAL A 41 -0.42 -4.32 10.60
N SER A 42 -0.26 -4.57 11.89
CA SER A 42 -1.08 -3.98 12.92
C SER A 42 -0.28 -3.83 14.20
N TRP A 43 -0.35 -2.62 14.77
CA TRP A 43 0.37 -2.24 15.97
C TRP A 43 -0.62 -1.76 17.03
N TRP A 44 -0.71 -2.50 18.13
CA TRP A 44 -1.68 -2.25 19.19
C TRP A 44 -1.05 -2.49 20.57
N PRO A 45 -1.54 -1.85 21.64
CA PRO A 45 -1.10 -2.18 22.99
C PRO A 45 -1.25 -3.67 23.28
N ALA A 46 -0.21 -4.28 23.86
CA ALA A 46 -0.32 -5.63 24.41
C ALA A 46 -1.31 -5.57 25.57
N GLY A 47 -2.33 -6.43 25.55
CA GLY A 47 -3.50 -6.34 26.43
C GLY A 47 -3.17 -6.12 27.91
N GLY A 48 -4.00 -5.34 28.60
CA GLY A 48 -3.89 -5.11 30.04
C GLY A 48 -5.04 -4.25 30.57
N GLU A 49 -5.58 -4.59 31.73
CA GLU A 49 -6.54 -3.76 32.46
C GLU A 49 -5.81 -2.54 33.03
N GLY A 50 -5.97 -1.38 32.38
CA GLY A 50 -5.41 -0.13 32.85
C GLY A 50 -6.11 1.07 32.22
N LYS A 51 -6.30 2.14 32.98
CA LYS A 51 -6.99 3.36 32.52
C LYS A 51 -6.38 3.84 31.20
N ASN A 52 -7.18 3.80 30.12
CA ASN A 52 -6.85 4.30 28.79
C ASN A 52 -6.71 5.82 28.80
N THR A 53 -5.55 6.32 29.23
CA THR A 53 -5.19 7.72 29.00
C THR A 53 -4.53 7.82 27.62
N PRO A 54 -5.03 8.70 26.73
CA PRO A 54 -4.52 8.88 25.36
C PRO A 54 -3.02 9.19 25.25
N PHE A 55 -2.43 9.67 26.35
CA PHE A 55 -1.04 10.12 26.45
C PHE A 55 -0.11 9.08 27.11
N SER A 56 -0.63 7.95 27.58
CA SER A 56 0.20 6.92 28.20
C SER A 56 0.95 6.10 27.16
N TYR A 57 2.26 5.91 27.40
CA TYR A 57 3.07 4.94 26.68
C TYR A 57 2.86 3.55 27.26
N ARG A 58 2.72 2.54 26.39
CA ARG A 58 2.39 1.16 26.78
C ARG A 58 3.24 0.15 26.03
N PRO A 59 3.48 -1.05 26.59
CA PRO A 59 3.93 -2.19 25.81
C PRO A 59 2.98 -2.43 24.64
N ALA A 60 3.53 -2.80 23.50
CA ALA A 60 2.80 -3.02 22.26
C ALA A 60 3.33 -4.25 21.55
N GLU A 61 2.47 -4.87 20.77
CA GLU A 61 2.81 -6.08 20.04
C GLU A 61 2.21 -6.06 18.64
N ALA A 62 2.92 -6.72 17.72
CA ALA A 62 2.43 -6.99 16.39
C ALA A 62 1.29 -8.00 16.48
N GLN A 63 0.17 -7.69 15.82
CA GLN A 63 -0.97 -8.60 15.85
C GLN A 63 -0.88 -9.65 14.73
N PRO A 64 -1.18 -10.92 15.03
CA PRO A 64 -0.93 -12.02 14.11
C PRO A 64 -1.95 -12.13 12.97
N GLY A 65 -3.05 -11.36 13.00
CA GLY A 65 -4.02 -11.36 11.91
C GLY A 65 -5.29 -10.57 12.16
N TYR A 66 -5.97 -10.28 11.04
CA TYR A 66 -7.18 -9.46 10.95
C TYR A 66 -8.28 -9.75 11.97
N TYR A 67 -8.59 -11.02 12.20
CA TYR A 67 -9.67 -11.39 13.11
C TYR A 67 -9.30 -11.22 14.59
N LYS A 68 -8.01 -11.30 14.93
CA LYS A 68 -7.52 -11.15 16.31
C LYS A 68 -7.39 -9.67 16.71
N ASP A 69 -7.09 -8.81 15.75
CA ASP A 69 -6.99 -7.35 15.94
C ASP A 69 -8.17 -6.78 16.70
N LYS A 70 -9.38 -7.15 16.27
CA LYS A 70 -10.61 -6.61 16.83
C LYS A 70 -11.03 -7.22 18.15
N PHE A 71 -10.63 -8.46 18.42
CA PHE A 71 -10.87 -9.09 19.71
C PHE A 71 -10.20 -8.33 20.85
N LEU A 72 -9.04 -7.73 20.59
CA LEU A 72 -8.27 -6.96 21.55
C LEU A 72 -8.77 -5.51 21.73
N GLU A 73 -9.50 -4.97 20.75
CA GLU A 73 -10.20 -3.69 20.87
C GLU A 73 -11.50 -3.79 21.70
N MET A 74 -12.08 -4.98 21.82
CA MET A 74 -13.34 -5.18 22.54
C MET A 74 -13.13 -5.13 24.05
N SER A 75 -13.86 -4.25 24.73
CA SER A 75 -13.92 -4.25 26.19
C SER A 75 -14.54 -5.56 26.71
N ALA A 76 -14.16 -5.97 27.93
CA ALA A 76 -14.77 -7.13 28.60
C ALA A 76 -16.30 -6.99 28.70
N SER A 77 -16.81 -5.78 28.96
CA SER A 77 -18.25 -5.50 28.98
C SER A 77 -18.91 -5.72 27.61
N THR A 78 -18.29 -5.24 26.52
CA THR A 78 -18.80 -5.46 25.16
C THR A 78 -18.77 -6.95 24.80
N ARG A 79 -17.74 -7.68 25.22
CA ARG A 79 -17.61 -9.12 25.02
C ARG A 79 -18.73 -9.90 25.74
N ASN A 80 -18.99 -9.57 27.00
CA ASN A 80 -20.06 -10.18 27.78
C ASN A 80 -21.42 -9.89 27.14
N ARG A 81 -21.72 -8.64 26.81
CA ARG A 81 -22.98 -8.25 26.16
C ARG A 81 -23.21 -8.88 24.78
N LEU A 82 -22.14 -9.18 24.04
CA LEU A 82 -22.21 -9.96 22.79
C LEU A 82 -22.48 -11.44 23.04
N ASN A 83 -21.85 -12.03 24.06
CA ASN A 83 -22.08 -13.41 24.47
C ASN A 83 -23.50 -13.62 25.03
N ASP A 84 -23.99 -12.66 25.80
CA ASP A 84 -25.31 -12.65 26.44
C ASP A 84 -26.44 -12.33 25.43
N GLY A 85 -26.09 -11.93 24.21
CA GLY A 85 -27.05 -11.62 23.15
C GLY A 85 -27.79 -10.28 23.32
N GLU A 86 -27.36 -9.43 24.25
CA GLU A 86 -27.98 -8.15 24.57
C GLU A 86 -27.75 -7.06 23.51
N ILE A 87 -26.69 -7.17 22.71
CA ILE A 87 -26.43 -6.26 21.59
C ILE A 87 -26.94 -6.90 20.31
N ASN A 88 -27.83 -6.18 19.61
CA ASN A 88 -28.42 -6.64 18.35
C ASN A 88 -27.32 -6.99 17.35
N ARG A 89 -27.37 -8.23 16.88
CA ARG A 89 -26.45 -8.83 15.90
C ARG A 89 -26.61 -8.07 14.59
N ASP A 90 -25.75 -7.11 14.31
CA ASP A 90 -25.52 -6.74 12.91
C ASP A 90 -24.60 -7.83 12.33
N PRO A 91 -25.13 -8.79 11.54
CA PRO A 91 -24.34 -9.89 11.02
C PRO A 91 -23.23 -9.42 10.06
N ARG A 92 -23.28 -8.17 9.58
CA ARG A 92 -22.22 -7.57 8.76
C ARG A 92 -21.06 -7.05 9.60
N ARG A 93 -21.31 -6.66 10.85
CA ARG A 93 -20.30 -6.12 11.78
C ARG A 93 -19.81 -7.14 12.79
N PHE A 94 -20.60 -8.16 13.12
CA PHE A 94 -20.25 -9.20 14.09
C PHE A 94 -20.47 -10.57 13.45
N GLN A 95 -19.40 -11.13 12.90
CA GLN A 95 -19.43 -12.48 12.34
C GLN A 95 -18.97 -13.46 13.41
N LYS A 96 -19.60 -14.63 13.48
CA LYS A 96 -19.09 -15.76 14.25
C LYS A 96 -18.17 -16.56 13.34
N VAL A 97 -16.87 -16.50 13.59
CA VAL A 97 -15.89 -17.29 12.83
C VAL A 97 -15.18 -18.18 13.82
N SER A 98 -15.13 -19.48 13.53
CA SER A 98 -14.21 -20.38 14.22
C SER A 98 -13.01 -20.66 13.32
N GLN A 99 -11.80 -20.45 13.82
CA GLN A 99 -10.58 -20.86 13.12
C GLN A 99 -10.36 -22.38 13.23
N ASN A 100 -11.07 -23.07 14.12
CA ASN A 100 -10.98 -24.51 14.34
C ASN A 100 -12.38 -25.11 14.57
N PRO A 101 -12.81 -26.16 13.86
CA PRO A 101 -14.14 -26.76 14.06
C PRO A 101 -14.42 -27.24 15.49
N ASN A 102 -13.38 -27.39 16.33
CA ASN A 102 -13.48 -27.84 17.72
C ASN A 102 -13.46 -26.71 18.77
N THR A 103 -13.38 -25.43 18.39
CA THR A 103 -13.43 -24.29 19.31
C THR A 103 -14.77 -23.55 19.25
N ALA A 104 -15.15 -22.93 20.37
CA ALA A 104 -16.31 -22.05 20.43
C ALA A 104 -16.18 -20.92 19.40
N LEU A 105 -17.29 -20.59 18.74
CA LEU A 105 -17.35 -19.50 17.75
C LEU A 105 -16.98 -18.17 18.41
N GLU A 106 -15.91 -17.52 17.93
CA GLU A 106 -15.50 -16.19 18.38
C GLU A 106 -16.21 -15.11 17.56
N PHE A 107 -16.62 -14.03 18.22
CA PHE A 107 -17.14 -12.84 17.53
C PHE A 107 -15.98 -12.05 16.94
N VAL A 108 -16.02 -11.83 15.63
CA VAL A 108 -15.07 -11.00 14.89
C VAL A 108 -15.79 -9.83 14.26
N THR A 109 -15.12 -8.68 14.15
CA THR A 109 -15.69 -7.53 13.45
C THR A 109 -14.94 -7.20 12.17
N SER A 110 -15.68 -6.89 11.12
CA SER A 110 -15.12 -6.45 9.86
C SER A 110 -14.71 -4.97 9.91
N ALA A 111 -13.66 -4.60 9.16
CA ALA A 111 -13.32 -3.21 8.88
C ALA A 111 -14.48 -2.50 8.21
N ASN A 112 -14.78 -1.29 8.68
CA ASN A 112 -15.87 -0.49 8.12
C ASN A 112 -15.55 0.02 6.72
N LYS A 113 -14.25 0.24 6.44
CA LYS A 113 -13.76 0.59 5.11
C LYS A 113 -12.53 -0.24 4.77
N LYS A 114 -12.45 -0.65 3.50
CA LYS A 114 -11.33 -1.40 2.94
C LYS A 114 -10.87 -0.73 1.65
N PHE A 115 -9.57 -0.55 1.46
CA PHE A 115 -9.00 0.03 0.25
C PHE A 115 -7.94 -0.88 -0.32
N ASN A 116 -8.12 -1.33 -1.57
CA ASN A 116 -7.14 -2.19 -2.23
C ASN A 116 -6.21 -1.33 -3.07
N LEU A 117 -4.91 -1.44 -2.78
CA LEU A 117 -3.84 -0.72 -3.43
C LEU A 117 -2.99 -1.73 -4.21
N PRO A 118 -2.84 -1.59 -5.54
CA PRO A 118 -2.02 -2.51 -6.31
C PRO A 118 -0.57 -2.46 -5.88
N GLY A 119 0.11 -3.60 -5.85
CA GLY A 119 1.57 -3.66 -5.89
C GLY A 119 2.11 -3.30 -7.27
N LEU A 120 3.37 -2.92 -7.34
CA LEU A 120 4.05 -2.72 -8.63
C LEU A 120 3.96 -3.97 -9.50
N PHE A 121 3.67 -3.78 -10.79
CA PHE A 121 3.51 -4.85 -11.80
C PHE A 121 2.45 -5.90 -11.45
N SER A 122 1.50 -5.56 -10.58
CA SER A 122 0.44 -6.51 -10.27
C SER A 122 -0.54 -6.67 -11.43
N ARG A 123 -0.97 -7.90 -11.68
CA ARG A 123 -2.10 -8.17 -12.54
C ARG A 123 -3.42 -7.87 -11.84
N VAL A 124 -4.38 -7.32 -12.58
CA VAL A 124 -5.78 -7.21 -12.15
C VAL A 124 -6.40 -8.60 -12.21
N GLY A 125 -6.67 -9.18 -11.05
CA GLY A 125 -7.35 -10.45 -10.91
C GLY A 125 -8.86 -10.32 -11.10
N ARG A 126 -9.51 -11.45 -11.43
CA ARG A 126 -10.98 -11.51 -11.48
C ARG A 126 -11.53 -11.11 -10.13
N THR A 127 -12.58 -10.29 -10.14
CA THR A 127 -13.49 -10.18 -8.99
C THR A 127 -14.02 -11.59 -8.69
N ARG A 128 -13.47 -12.29 -7.69
CA ARG A 128 -14.13 -13.51 -7.20
C ARG A 128 -15.48 -13.04 -6.66
N LYS A 129 -16.58 -13.41 -7.31
CA LYS A 129 -17.83 -13.64 -6.60
C LYS A 129 -17.59 -14.82 -5.67
N SER A 130 -16.94 -14.61 -4.52
CA SER A 130 -16.87 -15.64 -3.49
C SER A 130 -18.28 -15.80 -2.94
N GLY A 131 -18.85 -16.99 -3.10
CA GLY A 131 -20.16 -17.39 -2.56
C GLY A 131 -20.24 -17.45 -1.03
N ALA A 132 -19.41 -16.69 -0.32
CA ALA A 132 -19.49 -16.48 1.11
C ALA A 132 -19.37 -14.97 1.35
N GLY A 133 -20.49 -14.35 1.76
CA GLY A 133 -20.59 -13.01 2.32
C GLY A 133 -19.59 -12.00 1.78
N ILE A 134 -19.77 -11.54 0.54
CA ILE A 134 -19.17 -10.27 0.13
C ILE A 134 -19.83 -9.20 0.99
N ASP A 135 -19.10 -8.74 2.00
CA ASP A 135 -19.36 -7.46 2.66
C ASP A 135 -19.38 -6.39 1.56
N GLY A 136 -20.57 -6.10 1.04
CA GLY A 136 -20.78 -5.13 -0.01
C GLY A 136 -20.52 -3.73 0.53
N PHE A 137 -19.28 -3.27 0.44
CA PHE A 137 -18.90 -1.91 0.80
C PHE A 137 -17.99 -1.29 -0.27
N ASP A 138 -18.41 -0.09 -0.67
CA ASP A 138 -17.79 0.93 -1.52
C ASP A 138 -16.87 0.45 -2.65
N ASN A 139 -17.48 -0.19 -3.65
CA ASN A 139 -17.08 0.15 -5.02
C ASN A 139 -17.44 1.63 -5.20
N VAL A 140 -16.44 2.51 -5.27
CA VAL A 140 -16.65 3.90 -5.71
C VAL A 140 -17.23 3.83 -7.13
N ALA A 141 -18.54 3.99 -7.24
CA ALA A 141 -19.26 3.89 -8.51
C ALA A 141 -18.76 4.97 -9.49
N GLY A 142 -18.50 4.59 -10.75
CA GLY A 142 -18.20 5.53 -11.83
C GLY A 142 -16.72 5.75 -12.17
N ARG A 143 -15.77 5.01 -11.58
CA ARG A 143 -14.36 5.08 -12.02
C ARG A 143 -14.14 4.40 -13.37
N SER A 144 -13.39 5.05 -14.26
CA SER A 144 -12.74 4.36 -15.39
C SER A 144 -11.88 3.23 -14.83
N SER A 145 -11.82 2.11 -15.55
CA SER A 145 -11.40 0.84 -14.97
C SER A 145 -10.38 0.16 -15.86
N LEU A 146 -9.27 -0.30 -15.26
CA LEU A 146 -8.45 -1.32 -15.92
C LEU A 146 -9.31 -2.55 -16.17
N ALA A 147 -9.13 -3.17 -17.32
CA ALA A 147 -9.83 -4.40 -17.68
C ALA A 147 -9.27 -5.60 -16.92
N ASP A 148 -10.06 -6.67 -16.81
CA ASP A 148 -9.61 -7.91 -16.19
C ASP A 148 -8.37 -8.47 -16.90
N GLY A 149 -7.38 -8.90 -16.12
CA GLY A 149 -6.14 -9.48 -16.64
C GLY A 149 -5.09 -8.45 -17.08
N GLU A 150 -5.40 -7.15 -17.02
CA GLU A 150 -4.45 -6.07 -17.28
C GLU A 150 -3.42 -5.92 -16.15
N TYR A 151 -2.18 -5.57 -16.50
CA TYR A 151 -1.13 -5.22 -15.55
C TYR A 151 -1.21 -3.76 -15.10
N THR A 152 -0.90 -3.50 -13.83
CA THR A 152 -0.64 -2.15 -13.33
C THR A 152 0.83 -1.81 -13.53
N TYR A 153 1.12 -0.69 -14.20
CA TYR A 153 2.47 -0.13 -14.28
C TYR A 153 2.87 0.58 -12.97
N TRP A 154 1.88 1.11 -12.26
CA TRP A 154 2.05 1.88 -11.04
C TRP A 154 1.37 1.17 -9.87
N GLY A 155 2.07 1.10 -8.75
CA GLY A 155 1.62 0.43 -7.53
C GLY A 155 2.57 0.66 -6.37
N LEU A 156 2.32 0.03 -5.24
CA LEU A 156 3.17 0.11 -4.06
C LEU A 156 4.35 -0.86 -4.13
N ASN A 157 5.47 -0.44 -3.55
CA ASN A 157 6.62 -1.31 -3.30
C ASN A 157 6.35 -2.25 -2.11
N LEU A 158 5.53 -3.29 -2.34
CA LEU A 158 5.14 -4.24 -1.29
C LEU A 158 6.33 -4.91 -0.58
N PRO A 159 7.43 -5.30 -1.27
CA PRO A 159 8.60 -5.85 -0.59
C PRO A 159 9.22 -4.87 0.41
N GLY A 160 9.34 -3.59 0.05
CA GLY A 160 9.82 -2.55 0.97
C GLY A 160 8.91 -2.35 2.18
N MET A 161 7.58 -2.39 1.96
CA MET A 161 6.59 -2.33 3.05
C MET A 161 6.77 -3.47 4.04
N VAL A 162 6.99 -4.70 3.56
CA VAL A 162 7.13 -5.88 4.39
C VAL A 162 8.47 -5.92 5.11
N LYS A 163 9.57 -5.58 4.42
CA LYS A 163 10.89 -5.45 5.04
C LYS A 163 10.83 -4.50 6.24
N TRP A 164 10.33 -3.28 6.00
CA TRP A 164 10.18 -2.30 7.06
C TRP A 164 9.30 -2.81 8.21
N TRP A 165 8.22 -3.53 7.90
CA TRP A 165 7.34 -4.05 8.94
C TRP A 165 8.06 -5.06 9.84
N MET A 166 8.81 -5.99 9.25
CA MET A 166 9.59 -6.98 10.02
C MET A 166 10.62 -6.29 10.91
N ASP A 167 11.40 -5.36 10.35
CA ASP A 167 12.36 -4.56 11.10
C ASP A 167 11.67 -3.73 12.20
N PHE A 168 10.46 -3.25 11.92
CA PHE A 168 9.69 -2.46 12.88
C PHE A 168 9.19 -3.32 14.04
N SER A 169 8.63 -4.49 13.75
CA SER A 169 8.00 -5.38 14.73
C SER A 169 9.00 -6.10 15.62
N ASP A 170 10.22 -6.36 15.13
CA ASP A 170 11.23 -7.12 15.86
C ASP A 170 11.93 -6.32 16.96
N THR A 171 11.88 -5.00 16.89
CA THR A 171 12.44 -4.14 17.94
C THR A 171 11.40 -3.81 19.01
N PRO A 172 11.75 -3.86 20.31
CA PRO A 172 10.86 -3.44 21.38
C PRO A 172 10.46 -1.97 21.23
N LYS A 173 9.21 -1.74 20.84
CA LYS A 173 8.59 -0.42 20.77
C LYS A 173 7.32 -0.46 21.60
N GLY A 174 6.90 0.69 22.12
CA GLY A 174 5.62 0.83 22.78
C GLY A 174 4.59 1.46 21.88
N TYR A 175 3.43 1.74 22.48
CA TYR A 175 2.30 2.38 21.84
C TYR A 175 1.92 3.64 22.61
N SER A 176 1.59 4.70 21.87
CA SER A 176 0.95 5.91 22.41
C SER A 176 -0.09 6.39 21.43
N PHE A 177 -1.35 6.55 21.86
CA PHE A 177 -2.46 6.95 20.98
C PHE A 177 -2.23 8.33 20.35
N VAL A 178 -1.81 9.31 21.15
CA VAL A 178 -1.39 10.62 20.66
C VAL A 178 0.07 10.53 20.21
N SER A 179 0.30 9.97 19.03
CA SER A 179 1.63 9.84 18.44
C SER A 179 1.60 10.03 16.93
N THR A 180 2.67 10.59 16.39
CA THR A 180 2.95 10.63 14.95
C THR A 180 3.78 9.44 14.47
N LYS A 181 4.17 8.52 15.36
CA LYS A 181 5.08 7.39 15.07
C LYS A 181 4.63 6.04 15.63
N TYR A 182 4.04 6.04 16.83
CA TYR A 182 3.84 4.82 17.63
C TYR A 182 2.37 4.57 17.96
N ASN A 183 1.47 4.91 17.04
CA ASN A 183 0.09 4.44 17.04
C ASN A 183 -0.20 3.65 15.75
N CYS A 184 -1.31 2.91 15.73
CA CYS A 184 -1.68 2.06 14.59
C CYS A 184 -1.75 2.83 13.27
N ALA A 185 -2.34 4.02 13.28
CA ALA A 185 -2.48 4.87 12.10
C ALA A 185 -1.11 5.36 11.58
N ALA A 186 -0.20 5.77 12.47
CA ALA A 186 1.15 6.21 12.14
C ALA A 186 1.98 5.05 11.56
N VAL A 187 1.84 3.85 12.12
CA VAL A 187 2.48 2.63 11.59
C VAL A 187 1.99 2.33 10.18
N VAL A 188 0.67 2.42 9.93
CA VAL A 188 0.11 2.26 8.58
C VAL A 188 0.60 3.36 7.63
N ALA A 189 0.62 4.62 8.06
CA ALA A 189 1.13 5.74 7.25
C ALA A 189 2.60 5.55 6.87
N GLN A 190 3.44 5.13 7.84
CA GLN A 190 4.85 4.84 7.58
C GLN A 190 4.99 3.65 6.63
N CYS A 191 4.27 2.55 6.86
CA CYS A 191 4.30 1.40 5.97
C CYS A 191 3.94 1.78 4.51
N LEU A 192 2.94 2.64 4.31
CA LEU A 192 2.60 3.17 2.99
C LEU A 192 3.73 4.03 2.39
N LEU A 193 4.45 4.82 3.19
CA LEU A 193 5.61 5.60 2.75
C LEU A 193 6.74 4.69 2.25
N GLU A 194 7.00 3.57 2.94
CA GLU A 194 7.99 2.56 2.50
C GLU A 194 7.54 1.85 1.21
N GLY A 195 6.23 1.76 1.00
CA GLY A 195 5.61 1.40 -0.27
C GLY A 195 5.74 2.45 -1.37
N CYS A 196 6.47 3.55 -1.13
CA CYS A 196 6.63 4.70 -2.02
C CYS A 196 5.32 5.43 -2.35
N ALA A 197 4.35 5.45 -1.43
CA ALA A 197 3.08 6.14 -1.64
C ALA A 197 3.24 7.65 -1.92
N ASP A 198 4.33 8.26 -1.44
CA ASP A 198 4.68 9.67 -1.66
C ASP A 198 5.23 9.98 -3.07
N ALA A 199 5.41 8.95 -3.91
CA ALA A 199 5.57 9.13 -5.35
C ALA A 199 4.27 9.63 -6.01
N TYR A 200 3.12 9.32 -5.40
CA TYR A 200 1.81 9.52 -6.00
C TYR A 200 1.04 10.69 -5.38
N ILE A 201 1.07 10.76 -4.05
CA ILE A 201 0.34 11.76 -3.26
C ILE A 201 1.26 12.44 -2.26
N ASP A 202 0.88 13.63 -1.79
CA ASP A 202 1.59 14.28 -0.69
C ASP A 202 1.10 13.71 0.64
N ILE A 203 1.99 13.06 1.40
CA ILE A 203 1.70 12.48 2.71
C ILE A 203 2.25 13.44 3.77
N LYS A 204 1.39 14.37 4.20
CA LYS A 204 1.75 15.32 5.25
C LYS A 204 1.65 14.67 6.62
N GLN A 205 2.74 14.70 7.37
CA GLN A 205 2.72 14.32 8.77
C GLN A 205 1.86 15.33 9.57
N PRO A 206 0.87 14.88 10.34
CA PRO A 206 0.07 15.75 11.19
C PRO A 206 0.94 16.32 12.31
N LYS A 207 0.58 17.49 12.82
CA LYS A 207 1.34 18.17 13.89
C LYS A 207 1.31 17.43 15.23
N MET A 208 0.30 16.59 15.48
CA MET A 208 0.07 16.00 16.80
C MET A 208 0.00 14.46 16.76
N TYR A 209 -0.90 13.87 15.96
CA TYR A 209 -1.04 12.43 15.83
C TYR A 209 -1.82 12.05 14.58
N TYR A 210 -1.65 10.81 14.13
CA TYR A 210 -2.50 10.21 13.09
C TYR A 210 -3.74 9.56 13.69
N THR A 211 -4.87 9.66 12.99
CA THR A 211 -6.09 8.92 13.27
C THR A 211 -6.40 7.92 12.14
N PRO A 212 -7.19 6.86 12.40
CA PRO A 212 -7.74 6.01 11.35
C PRO A 212 -8.47 6.77 10.23
N ASN A 213 -9.09 7.91 10.54
CA ASN A 213 -9.76 8.74 9.54
C ASN A 213 -8.76 9.40 8.59
N ASP A 214 -7.58 9.82 9.09
CA ASP A 214 -6.50 10.34 8.25
C ASP A 214 -6.01 9.27 7.27
N ILE A 215 -5.86 8.03 7.75
CA ILE A 215 -5.46 6.90 6.90
C ILE A 215 -6.53 6.58 5.86
N SER A 216 -7.82 6.63 6.22
CA SER A 216 -8.90 6.48 5.26
C SER A 216 -8.83 7.54 4.15
N ALA A 217 -8.55 8.80 4.49
CA ALA A 217 -8.45 9.88 3.51
C ALA A 217 -7.19 9.76 2.62
N LEU A 218 -6.07 9.31 3.19
CA LEU A 218 -4.84 9.02 2.46
C LEU A 218 -5.04 7.85 1.49
N ALA A 219 -5.64 6.76 1.95
CA ALA A 219 -5.92 5.58 1.15
C ALA A 219 -6.84 5.90 -0.03
N ASP A 220 -7.93 6.63 0.18
CA ASP A 220 -8.83 7.02 -0.91
C ASP A 220 -8.10 7.86 -1.98
N LYS A 221 -7.31 8.87 -1.57
CA LYS A 221 -6.50 9.67 -2.50
C LYS A 221 -5.51 8.81 -3.27
N LEU A 222 -4.87 7.86 -2.60
CA LEU A 222 -3.87 6.99 -3.20
C LEU A 222 -4.49 6.03 -4.22
N VAL A 223 -5.64 5.40 -3.89
CA VAL A 223 -6.35 4.52 -4.84
C VAL A 223 -6.75 5.32 -6.09
N ASN A 224 -7.38 6.49 -5.91
CA ASN A 224 -7.75 7.35 -7.05
C ASN A 224 -6.53 7.67 -7.92
N ARG A 225 -5.41 8.04 -7.28
CA ARG A 225 -4.21 8.45 -8.00
C ARG A 225 -3.53 7.31 -8.76
N LEU A 226 -3.49 6.11 -8.18
CA LEU A 226 -2.94 4.92 -8.82
C LEU A 226 -3.82 4.45 -9.97
N ASP A 227 -5.14 4.49 -9.81
CA ASP A 227 -6.10 4.18 -10.89
C ASP A 227 -5.86 5.12 -12.09
N ASP A 228 -5.87 6.44 -11.85
CA ASP A 228 -5.66 7.45 -12.90
C ASP A 228 -4.33 7.25 -13.62
N LEU A 229 -3.24 7.05 -12.88
CA LEU A 229 -1.91 6.85 -13.47
C LEU A 229 -1.87 5.60 -14.35
N ASN A 230 -2.44 4.49 -13.90
CA ASN A 230 -2.45 3.25 -14.68
C ASN A 230 -3.31 3.36 -15.94
N ILE A 231 -4.50 3.97 -15.84
CA ILE A 231 -5.41 4.17 -16.97
C ILE A 231 -4.78 5.09 -18.02
N GLU A 232 -4.23 6.23 -17.59
CA GLU A 232 -3.61 7.19 -18.50
C GLU A 232 -2.31 6.66 -19.11
N SER A 233 -1.55 5.84 -18.37
CA SER A 233 -0.37 5.14 -18.92
C SER A 233 -0.76 4.16 -20.02
N ARG A 234 -1.87 3.42 -19.86
CA ARG A 234 -2.39 2.55 -20.92
C ARG A 234 -2.88 3.33 -22.12
N ARG A 235 -3.59 4.44 -21.90
CA ARG A 235 -4.00 5.34 -22.99
C ARG A 235 -2.79 5.90 -23.73
N LEU A 236 -1.71 6.22 -23.03
CA LEU A 236 -0.45 6.66 -23.63
C LEU A 236 0.12 5.57 -24.55
N ILE A 237 0.24 4.33 -24.08
CA ILE A 237 0.74 3.21 -24.90
C ILE A 237 -0.16 2.98 -26.12
N ASN A 238 -1.46 2.83 -25.91
CA ASN A 238 -2.40 2.46 -26.98
C ASN A 238 -2.54 3.54 -28.06
N ASN A 239 -2.39 4.81 -27.68
CA ASN A 239 -2.50 5.93 -28.62
C ASN A 239 -1.15 6.35 -29.21
N SER A 240 -0.04 5.85 -28.68
CA SER A 240 1.28 6.17 -29.22
C SER A 240 1.46 5.52 -30.58
N ARG A 241 1.94 6.33 -31.53
CA ARG A 241 2.43 5.86 -32.83
C ARG A 241 3.95 5.77 -32.88
N GLN A 242 4.63 6.11 -31.78
CA GLN A 242 6.08 6.17 -31.70
C GLN A 242 6.65 4.81 -31.30
N SER A 243 7.63 4.31 -32.07
CA SER A 243 8.56 3.30 -31.59
C SER A 243 9.56 3.94 -30.62
N LEU A 244 9.95 3.19 -29.60
CA LEU A 244 11.09 3.56 -28.77
C LEU A 244 12.36 3.13 -29.50
N ASP A 245 13.00 4.07 -30.18
CA ASP A 245 14.23 3.80 -30.94
C ASP A 245 15.47 3.65 -30.04
N ARG A 246 15.38 4.04 -28.76
CA ARG A 246 16.47 3.93 -27.79
C ARG A 246 15.98 3.40 -26.44
N PRO A 247 16.68 2.41 -25.85
CA PRO A 247 16.41 1.96 -24.49
C PRO A 247 16.87 3.00 -23.46
N GLY A 248 16.10 3.13 -22.38
CA GLY A 248 16.44 3.94 -21.20
C GLY A 248 15.85 5.35 -21.18
N ILE A 249 15.83 5.95 -19.99
CA ILE A 249 15.37 7.32 -19.73
C ILE A 249 16.41 8.34 -20.24
N TRP A 250 15.98 9.31 -21.04
CA TRP A 250 16.85 10.41 -21.47
C TRP A 250 17.50 11.18 -20.32
N THR A 251 18.69 11.73 -20.52
CA THR A 251 19.21 12.76 -19.61
C THR A 251 18.46 14.09 -19.75
N SER A 252 18.68 15.03 -18.82
CA SER A 252 18.07 16.37 -18.92
C SER A 252 18.50 17.08 -20.21
N GLU A 253 19.76 16.91 -20.65
CA GLU A 253 20.29 17.49 -21.89
C GLU A 253 19.67 16.85 -23.13
N GLU A 254 19.51 15.52 -23.13
CA GLU A 254 18.88 14.79 -24.23
C GLU A 254 17.42 15.20 -24.38
N PHE A 255 16.66 15.22 -23.28
CA PHE A 255 15.28 15.69 -23.29
C PHE A 255 15.19 17.15 -23.70
N TYR A 256 16.09 18.02 -23.23
CA TYR A 256 16.12 19.42 -23.63
C TYR A 256 16.26 19.59 -25.15
N LYS A 257 17.19 18.83 -25.77
CA LYS A 257 17.39 18.82 -27.22
C LYS A 257 16.15 18.29 -27.95
N ALA A 258 15.60 17.16 -27.51
CA ALA A 258 14.43 16.55 -28.12
C ALA A 258 13.17 17.42 -28.04
N SER A 259 13.02 18.19 -26.95
CA SER A 259 11.88 19.08 -26.70
C SER A 259 12.17 20.55 -27.02
N TYR A 260 13.16 20.82 -27.88
CA TYR A 260 13.49 22.17 -28.31
C TYR A 260 12.40 22.73 -29.23
N ALA A 261 11.88 23.92 -28.90
CA ALA A 261 10.82 24.59 -29.64
C ALA A 261 11.26 25.97 -30.17
N GLY A 262 12.56 26.14 -30.43
CA GLY A 262 13.13 27.40 -30.92
C GLY A 262 13.74 28.30 -29.84
N ARG A 263 14.57 29.25 -30.29
CA ARG A 263 15.47 30.06 -29.44
C ARG A 263 14.74 30.94 -28.42
N PHE A 264 13.54 31.38 -28.75
CA PHE A 264 12.75 32.29 -27.90
C PHE A 264 11.75 31.55 -27.01
N ALA A 265 11.60 30.23 -27.18
CA ALA A 265 10.61 29.45 -26.47
C ALA A 265 11.11 29.06 -25.07
N ARG A 266 10.64 29.77 -24.04
CA ARG A 266 11.00 29.48 -22.64
C ARG A 266 10.36 28.18 -22.14
N ARG A 267 11.12 27.39 -21.39
CA ARG A 267 10.61 26.20 -20.67
C ARG A 267 9.99 26.64 -19.35
N LYS A 268 8.74 26.25 -19.11
CA LYS A 268 7.96 26.60 -17.90
C LYS A 268 6.99 25.47 -17.55
N GLY A 269 6.55 25.42 -16.29
CA GLY A 269 5.56 24.45 -15.82
C GLY A 269 6.09 23.02 -15.94
N GLN A 270 5.29 22.13 -16.54
CA GLN A 270 5.60 20.69 -16.63
C GLN A 270 6.95 20.40 -17.26
N VAL A 271 7.31 21.12 -18.33
CA VAL A 271 8.56 20.87 -19.08
C VAL A 271 9.80 21.20 -18.23
N ALA A 272 9.74 22.30 -17.47
CA ALA A 272 10.82 22.66 -16.54
C ALA A 272 10.89 21.67 -15.36
N SER A 273 9.73 21.25 -14.84
CA SER A 273 9.67 20.23 -13.79
C SER A 273 10.25 18.90 -14.25
N ILE A 274 10.04 18.50 -15.52
CA ILE A 274 10.63 17.30 -16.09
C ILE A 274 12.16 17.41 -16.13
N ASP A 275 12.72 18.56 -16.53
CA ASP A 275 14.18 18.74 -16.54
C ASP A 275 14.81 18.51 -15.16
N ASP A 276 14.20 19.07 -14.11
CA ASP A 276 14.71 18.94 -12.75
C ASP A 276 14.56 17.52 -12.22
N LEU A 277 13.45 16.85 -12.53
CA LEU A 277 13.22 15.45 -12.14
C LEU A 277 14.12 14.47 -12.90
N LEU A 278 14.49 14.77 -14.15
CA LEU A 278 15.49 13.99 -14.90
C LEU A 278 16.86 14.09 -14.23
N LYS A 279 17.25 15.29 -13.78
CA LYS A 279 18.49 15.45 -13.00
C LYS A 279 18.43 14.68 -11.68
N GLU A 280 17.30 14.73 -10.98
CA GLU A 280 17.10 13.96 -9.74
C GLU A 280 17.21 12.45 -9.99
N TYR A 281 16.55 11.95 -11.04
CA TYR A 281 16.56 10.53 -11.44
C TYR A 281 17.97 10.03 -11.74
N HIS A 282 18.73 10.76 -12.56
CA HIS A 282 20.09 10.37 -12.95
C HIS A 282 21.11 10.59 -11.83
N LYS A 283 20.92 11.61 -10.98
CA LYS A 283 21.79 11.87 -9.82
C LYS A 283 21.71 10.75 -8.77
N ALA A 284 20.55 10.10 -8.63
CA ALA A 284 20.39 8.99 -7.70
C ALA A 284 21.21 7.75 -8.08
N GLY A 285 21.78 7.65 -9.29
CA GLY A 285 22.69 6.57 -9.65
C GLY A 285 21.98 5.31 -10.19
N PRO A 286 22.61 4.13 -10.13
CA PRO A 286 22.01 2.87 -10.60
C PRO A 286 20.82 2.45 -9.74
N TRP A 287 20.04 1.49 -10.24
CA TRP A 287 18.98 0.87 -9.44
C TRP A 287 19.59 -0.06 -8.39
N ASP A 288 19.42 0.29 -7.11
CA ASP A 288 19.76 -0.55 -5.97
C ASP A 288 18.77 -0.28 -4.81
N GLU A 289 18.92 -1.03 -3.72
CA GLU A 289 18.08 -0.91 -2.52
C GLU A 289 17.99 0.52 -1.96
N ASN A 290 19.12 1.23 -1.92
CA ASN A 290 19.21 2.56 -1.31
C ASN A 290 18.64 3.65 -2.24
N ASN A 291 18.84 3.47 -3.55
CA ASN A 291 18.46 4.44 -4.57
C ASN A 291 17.04 4.22 -5.12
N PHE A 292 16.47 3.02 -4.93
CA PHE A 292 15.16 2.66 -5.46
C PHE A 292 14.06 3.65 -5.06
N PRO A 293 13.85 4.00 -3.77
CA PRO A 293 12.75 4.89 -3.40
C PRO A 293 12.86 6.27 -4.05
N GLN A 294 14.07 6.84 -4.13
CA GLN A 294 14.28 8.15 -4.72
C GLN A 294 14.07 8.12 -6.25
N LYS A 295 14.69 7.16 -6.96
CA LYS A 295 14.51 7.02 -8.41
C LYS A 295 13.06 6.74 -8.77
N PHE A 296 12.40 5.87 -8.03
CA PHE A 296 11.00 5.54 -8.25
C PHE A 296 10.07 6.75 -8.05
N LYS A 297 10.30 7.56 -7.01
CA LYS A 297 9.58 8.82 -6.80
C LYS A 297 9.79 9.80 -7.95
N ALA A 298 11.02 9.92 -8.45
CA ALA A 298 11.31 10.75 -9.61
C ALA A 298 10.52 10.28 -10.85
N LEU A 299 10.49 8.97 -11.14
CA LEU A 299 9.69 8.40 -12.23
C LEU A 299 8.19 8.73 -12.09
N GLY A 300 7.61 8.50 -10.91
CA GLY A 300 6.18 8.77 -10.67
C GLY A 300 5.81 10.24 -10.86
N ARG A 301 6.68 11.15 -10.38
CA ARG A 301 6.52 12.60 -10.55
C ARG A 301 6.74 13.05 -12.01
N MET A 302 7.66 12.41 -12.73
CA MET A 302 7.87 12.68 -14.16
C MET A 302 6.67 12.25 -14.97
N MET A 303 6.16 11.03 -14.76
CA MET A 303 4.98 10.55 -15.48
C MET A 303 3.78 11.45 -15.22
N ARG A 304 3.60 11.93 -13.99
CA ARG A 304 2.57 12.94 -13.70
C ARG A 304 2.70 14.17 -14.59
N ASN A 305 3.91 14.73 -14.71
CA ASN A 305 4.13 15.91 -15.55
C ASN A 305 3.92 15.62 -17.04
N VAL A 306 4.28 14.41 -17.51
CA VAL A 306 4.01 13.95 -18.87
C VAL A 306 2.51 13.93 -19.15
N LEU A 307 1.73 13.25 -18.30
CA LEU A 307 0.29 13.11 -18.47
C LEU A 307 -0.44 14.46 -18.36
N ASP A 308 -0.08 15.28 -17.36
CA ASP A 308 -0.60 16.64 -17.20
C ASP A 308 -0.31 17.51 -18.43
N HIS A 309 0.90 17.40 -19.00
CA HIS A 309 1.26 18.14 -20.20
C HIS A 309 0.40 17.73 -21.40
N ARG A 310 0.23 16.42 -21.64
CA ARG A 310 -0.61 15.91 -22.75
C ARG A 310 -2.05 16.39 -22.62
N GLN A 311 -2.63 16.32 -21.43
CA GLN A 311 -4.01 16.74 -21.18
C GLN A 311 -4.20 18.27 -21.36
N LYS A 312 -3.28 19.08 -20.83
CA LYS A 312 -3.42 20.55 -20.80
C LYS A 312 -2.90 21.25 -22.06
N LYS A 313 -2.08 20.58 -22.87
CA LYS A 313 -1.34 21.19 -23.99
C LYS A 313 -1.34 20.28 -25.24
N ALA A 314 -2.52 19.89 -25.69
CA ALA A 314 -2.74 18.91 -26.77
C ALA A 314 -2.17 19.28 -28.16
N GLY A 315 -1.61 20.48 -28.35
CA GLY A 315 -0.94 20.92 -29.59
C GLY A 315 0.44 21.53 -29.37
N SER A 316 1.10 21.23 -28.24
CA SER A 316 2.43 21.74 -27.94
C SER A 316 3.46 21.19 -28.92
N ASP A 317 4.35 22.05 -29.45
CA ASP A 317 5.51 21.64 -30.27
C ASP A 317 6.45 20.68 -29.53
N ARG A 318 6.34 20.62 -28.20
CA ARG A 318 7.11 19.71 -27.34
C ARG A 318 6.40 18.38 -27.07
N GLY A 319 5.17 18.22 -27.57
CA GLY A 319 4.29 17.09 -27.31
C GLY A 319 4.94 15.76 -27.70
N GLY A 320 5.61 15.71 -28.85
CA GLY A 320 6.31 14.51 -29.34
C GLY A 320 7.36 14.00 -28.33
N ALA A 321 8.26 14.87 -27.88
CA ALA A 321 9.30 14.50 -26.92
C ALA A 321 8.76 14.18 -25.52
N VAL A 322 7.71 14.88 -25.08
CA VAL A 322 7.05 14.57 -23.80
C VAL A 322 6.39 13.19 -23.85
N GLU A 323 5.78 12.83 -24.98
CA GLU A 323 5.21 11.51 -25.22
C GLU A 323 6.28 10.42 -25.26
N THR A 324 7.40 10.64 -25.97
CA THR A 324 8.55 9.70 -25.99
C THR A 324 9.07 9.43 -24.58
N LEU A 325 9.25 10.49 -23.77
CA LEU A 325 9.70 10.32 -22.39
C LEU A 325 8.71 9.50 -21.56
N GLY A 326 7.40 9.71 -21.74
CA GLY A 326 6.37 8.89 -21.09
C GLY A 326 6.49 7.41 -21.43
N LEU A 327 6.77 7.08 -22.69
CA LEU A 327 7.00 5.71 -23.14
C LEU A 327 8.29 5.14 -22.57
N GLN A 328 9.37 5.92 -22.52
CA GLN A 328 10.63 5.52 -21.87
C GLN A 328 10.40 5.18 -20.39
N ILE A 329 9.61 5.97 -19.66
CA ILE A 329 9.25 5.68 -18.26
C ILE A 329 8.52 4.33 -18.14
N LEU A 330 7.58 4.03 -19.04
CA LEU A 330 6.85 2.76 -19.01
C LEU A 330 7.72 1.56 -19.40
N ALA A 331 8.67 1.75 -20.32
CA ALA A 331 9.67 0.75 -20.66
C ALA A 331 10.63 0.49 -19.50
N GLU A 332 11.09 1.54 -18.81
CA GLU A 332 11.94 1.46 -17.62
C GLU A 332 11.23 0.72 -16.48
N LEU A 333 9.95 1.03 -16.27
CA LEU A 333 9.11 0.30 -15.32
C LEU A 333 9.08 -1.19 -15.66
N SER A 334 8.93 -1.54 -16.93
CA SER A 334 8.88 -2.95 -17.35
C SER A 334 10.26 -3.61 -17.48
N SER A 335 11.34 -2.96 -17.04
CA SER A 335 12.71 -3.47 -17.18
C SER A 335 13.04 -4.55 -16.16
N GLU A 336 13.91 -5.49 -16.56
CA GLU A 336 14.44 -6.53 -15.68
C GLU A 336 15.25 -5.93 -14.51
N GLU A 337 15.99 -4.84 -14.77
CA GLU A 337 16.78 -4.14 -13.76
C GLU A 337 15.92 -3.62 -12.60
N LEU A 338 14.75 -3.03 -12.91
CA LEU A 338 13.84 -2.56 -11.87
C LEU A 338 13.25 -3.71 -11.07
N LEU A 339 12.88 -4.82 -11.73
CA LEU A 339 12.36 -6.01 -11.06
C LEU A 339 13.42 -6.62 -10.11
N ILE A 340 14.68 -6.67 -10.54
CA ILE A 340 15.81 -7.12 -9.70
C ILE A 340 16.00 -6.16 -8.52
N ALA A 341 16.03 -4.85 -8.76
CA ALA A 341 16.23 -3.86 -7.70
C ALA A 341 15.09 -3.85 -6.68
N GLN A 342 13.84 -4.05 -7.12
CA GLN A 342 12.69 -4.20 -6.22
C GLN A 342 12.84 -5.45 -5.32
N ASN A 343 13.31 -6.57 -5.88
CA ASN A 343 13.58 -7.79 -5.12
C ASN A 343 14.81 -7.68 -4.21
N ASN A 344 15.80 -6.87 -4.59
CA ASN A 344 17.00 -6.63 -3.79
C ASN A 344 16.77 -5.59 -2.69
N ASN A 345 15.92 -4.58 -2.91
CA ASN A 345 15.43 -3.66 -1.88
C ASN A 345 14.70 -4.42 -0.75
N ALA A 346 14.12 -5.55 -1.10
CA ALA A 346 13.58 -6.50 -0.16
C ALA A 346 14.67 -7.16 0.74
N GLY A 347 15.96 -7.05 0.43
CA GLY A 347 17.01 -7.92 1.00
C GLY A 347 16.78 -9.40 0.67
N GLY A 348 16.12 -9.69 -0.45
CA GLY A 348 15.55 -11.00 -0.73
C GLY A 348 14.19 -11.24 -0.05
N SER A 349 13.52 -10.25 0.57
CA SER A 349 12.27 -10.44 1.31
C SER A 349 11.02 -10.79 0.51
N LEU A 350 11.05 -10.88 -0.82
CA LEU A 350 10.05 -11.72 -1.48
C LEU A 350 10.36 -13.19 -1.15
N ALA A 351 11.60 -13.65 -1.32
CA ALA A 351 12.06 -14.96 -0.85
C ALA A 351 12.05 -15.09 0.69
N ALA A 352 12.20 -14.01 1.47
CA ALA A 352 11.95 -14.04 2.90
C ALA A 352 10.45 -13.96 3.25
N LEU A 353 9.56 -13.45 2.40
CA LEU A 353 8.11 -13.68 2.52
C LEU A 353 7.78 -15.14 2.23
N LEU A 354 8.42 -15.73 1.20
CA LEU A 354 8.35 -17.15 0.88
C LEU A 354 8.86 -17.99 2.08
N SER A 355 10.01 -17.63 2.66
CA SER A 355 10.67 -18.35 3.76
C SER A 355 10.12 -18.06 5.17
N LEU A 356 9.65 -16.83 5.46
CA LEU A 356 8.95 -16.48 6.71
C LEU A 356 7.52 -17.02 6.74
N CYS A 357 6.89 -17.29 5.59
CA CYS A 357 5.64 -18.06 5.55
C CYS A 357 5.89 -19.55 5.86
N GLU A 358 7.05 -20.11 5.51
CA GLU A 358 7.47 -21.45 5.93
C GLU A 358 7.84 -21.51 7.43
N GLU A 359 8.54 -20.50 7.97
CA GLU A 359 8.87 -20.44 9.41
C GLU A 359 7.66 -20.04 10.29
N GLY A 360 6.78 -19.18 9.80
CA GLY A 360 5.58 -18.72 10.50
C GLY A 360 4.56 -19.84 10.72
N ASN A 361 4.37 -20.73 9.72
CA ASN A 361 3.53 -21.92 9.88
C ASN A 361 4.10 -22.91 10.92
N ASN A 362 5.42 -23.01 11.05
CA ASN A 362 6.07 -23.88 12.02
C ASN A 362 6.08 -23.30 13.44
N ARG A 363 6.16 -21.98 13.62
CA ARG A 363 6.15 -21.37 14.97
C ARG A 363 4.76 -21.35 15.63
N THR A 364 3.67 -21.31 14.86
CA THR A 364 2.31 -21.45 15.42
C THR A 364 1.93 -22.89 15.80
N LEU A 365 2.61 -23.90 15.24
CA LEU A 365 2.40 -25.31 15.62
C LEU A 365 3.31 -25.75 16.77
N ASP A 366 4.56 -25.31 16.85
CA ASP A 366 5.52 -25.85 17.84
C ASP A 366 5.45 -25.18 19.23
N GLN A 367 4.91 -23.96 19.36
CA GLN A 367 4.70 -23.35 20.69
C GLN A 367 3.43 -23.83 21.40
N SER A 368 2.53 -24.51 20.67
CA SER A 368 1.30 -25.09 21.22
C SER A 368 1.48 -26.52 21.73
N PHE A 369 2.55 -27.23 21.33
CA PHE A 369 2.78 -28.63 21.69
C PHE A 369 3.85 -28.89 22.77
N LYS A 370 4.66 -27.88 23.15
CA LYS A 370 5.71 -28.04 24.18
C LYS A 370 5.30 -27.65 25.61
N LYS A 371 4.05 -27.21 25.85
CA LYS A 371 3.53 -26.88 27.20
C LYS A 371 2.48 -27.84 27.77
N ALA A 372 2.25 -28.98 27.13
CA ALA A 372 1.32 -30.03 27.60
C ALA A 372 2.00 -31.39 27.90
N LYS A 373 3.25 -31.37 28.37
CA LYS A 373 3.90 -32.53 29.02
C LYS A 373 4.59 -32.09 30.31
N LYS A 374 3.76 -31.76 31.30
CA LYS A 374 4.09 -31.81 32.73
C LYS A 374 2.77 -31.63 33.48
N PHE A 375 2.02 -32.71 33.58
CA PHE A 375 1.44 -33.29 34.80
C PHE A 375 1.00 -34.71 34.46
#